data_AF-A0A5D4H7F3-F1
#
_entry.id   AF-A0A5D4H7F3-F1
#
_cell.length_a   1.000
_cell.length_b   1.000
_cell.length_c   1.000
_cell.angle_alpha   90.00
_cell.angle_beta   90.00
_cell.angle_gamma   90.00
#
_symmetry.space_group_name_H-M   'P 1'
#
loop_
_entity.id
_entity.type
_entity.pdbx_description
1 polymer ?
#
loop_
_entity_poly.entity_id
_entity_poly.type
_entity_poly.pdbx_seq_one_letter_code
_entity_poly.pdbx_strand_id
1 'polypeptide(L)' 'MDSIKKIKDEKSGKEITEKEVMNLLLINNVPIKDKDYVKAHLIIEKKSKTDYYEIKVTDIDGSIHIFQIELKTYS' A
#
# COMPACT_ATOMS: atom_id res chain seq x y z
N MET A 1 22.49 -3.57 14.22
CA MET A 1 21.27 -4.31 13.83
C MET A 1 20.10 -3.48 14.32
N ASP A 2 19.68 -2.52 13.52
CA ASP A 2 18.65 -1.56 13.91
C ASP A 2 17.28 -2.19 13.76
N SER A 3 16.62 -2.37 14.90
CA SER A 3 15.24 -2.84 15.00
C SER A 3 14.32 -1.82 14.36
N ILE A 4 13.76 -2.17 13.20
CA ILE A 4 12.70 -1.40 12.55
C ILE A 4 11.50 -1.35 13.51
N LYS A 5 11.30 -0.19 14.14
CA LYS A 5 10.13 0.11 14.97
C LYS A 5 8.87 0.00 14.09
N LYS A 6 8.09 -1.08 14.27
CA LYS A 6 6.67 -1.07 13.92
C LYS A 6 5.99 -0.05 14.82
N ILE A 7 5.79 1.16 14.31
CA ILE A 7 4.96 2.16 14.97
C ILE A 7 3.53 1.64 14.89
N LYS A 8 3.07 1.05 15.99
CA LYS A 8 1.66 0.79 16.27
C LYS A 8 1.10 2.13 16.74
N ASP A 9 0.64 2.95 15.79
CA ASP A 9 -0.08 4.18 16.14
C ASP A 9 -1.53 3.77 16.42
N GLU A 10 -1.89 3.74 17.70
CA GLU A 10 -3.25 3.48 18.18
C GLU A 10 -4.14 4.71 17.94
N LYS A 11 -4.49 4.97 16.68
CA LYS A 11 -5.59 5.87 16.32
C LYS A 11 -6.49 5.16 15.32
N SER A 12 -7.73 4.95 15.73
CA SER A 12 -8.81 4.30 14.97
C SER A 12 -9.27 5.12 13.74
N GLY A 13 -8.34 5.47 12.86
CA GLY A 13 -8.63 5.90 11.49
C GLY A 13 -8.77 4.67 10.59
N LYS A 14 -9.63 4.75 9.57
CA LYS A 14 -9.63 3.73 8.51
C LYS A 14 -8.29 3.82 7.77
N GLU A 15 -7.39 2.87 8.01
CA GLU A 15 -6.13 2.76 7.28
C GLU A 15 -6.30 1.88 6.03
N ILE A 16 -5.56 2.20 4.96
CA ILE A 16 -5.51 1.34 3.77
C ILE A 16 -4.80 0.04 4.13
N THR A 17 -5.48 -1.07 3.87
CA THR A 17 -4.96 -2.43 4.07
C THR A 17 -4.36 -3.00 2.79
N GLU A 18 -3.47 -3.99 2.92
CA GLU A 18 -2.91 -4.72 1.77
C GLU A 18 -4.00 -5.30 0.86
N LYS A 19 -5.11 -5.79 1.44
CA LYS A 19 -6.24 -6.34 0.69
C LYS A 19 -6.88 -5.28 -0.22
N GLU A 20 -7.07 -4.07 0.29
CA GLU A 20 -7.63 -2.96 -0.49
C GLU A 20 -6.67 -2.57 -1.62
N VAL A 21 -5.37 -2.51 -1.34
CA VAL A 21 -4.35 -2.27 -2.38
C VAL A 21 -4.42 -3.34 -3.46
N MET A 22 -4.41 -4.63 -3.10
CA MET A 22 -4.46 -5.71 -4.08
C MET A 22 -5.74 -5.67 -4.94
N ASN A 23 -6.87 -5.28 -4.35
CA ASN A 23 -8.11 -5.07 -5.08
C ASN A 23 -8.00 -3.89 -6.05
N LEU A 24 -7.36 -2.79 -5.64
CA LEU A 24 -7.15 -1.62 -6.49
C LEU A 24 -6.23 -1.94 -7.68
N LEU A 25 -5.19 -2.75 -7.48
CA LEU A 25 -4.33 -3.23 -8.58
C LEU A 25 -5.13 -4.04 -9.59
N LEU A 26 -6.03 -4.92 -9.10
CA LEU A 26 -6.91 -5.71 -9.95
C LEU A 26 -7.89 -4.82 -10.74
N ILE A 27 -8.54 -3.85 -10.09
CA ILE A 27 -9.50 -2.93 -10.75
C ILE A 27 -8.82 -2.10 -11.84
N ASN A 28 -7.58 -1.67 -11.61
CA ASN A 28 -6.81 -0.87 -12.57
C ASN A 28 -6.08 -1.72 -13.63
N ASN A 29 -6.33 -3.04 -13.68
CA ASN A 29 -5.68 -3.97 -14.61
C ASN A 29 -4.14 -3.88 -14.57
N VAL A 30 -3.57 -3.68 -13.39
CA VAL A 30 -2.11 -3.71 -13.21
C VAL A 30 -1.65 -5.15 -13.39
N PRO A 31 -0.79 -5.45 -14.36
CA PRO A 31 -0.32 -6.81 -14.58
C PRO A 31 0.54 -7.24 -13.38
N ILE A 32 0.13 -8.32 -12.71
CA ILE A 32 0.89 -8.94 -11.62
C ILE A 32 1.21 -10.37 -12.03
N LYS A 33 2.50 -10.69 -12.06
CA LYS A 33 3.05 -12.01 -12.35
C LYS A 33 2.99 -12.90 -11.11
N ASP A 34 3.49 -12.41 -9.99
CA ASP A 34 3.49 -13.14 -8.72
C ASP A 34 2.83 -12.33 -7.61
N LYS A 35 1.63 -12.77 -7.21
CA LYS A 35 0.85 -12.10 -6.18
C LYS A 35 1.48 -12.19 -4.79
N ASP A 36 2.17 -13.30 -4.49
CA ASP A 36 2.75 -13.50 -3.16
C ASP A 36 4.07 -12.74 -3.03
N TYR A 37 4.85 -12.66 -4.11
CA TYR A 37 6.00 -11.76 -4.19
C TYR A 37 5.58 -10.31 -4.01
N VAL A 38 4.54 -9.87 -4.73
CA VAL A 38 4.00 -8.50 -4.60
C VAL A 38 3.58 -8.21 -3.16
N LYS A 39 2.84 -9.09 -2.48
CA LYS A 39 2.46 -8.89 -1.08
C LYS A 39 3.68 -8.76 -0.17
N ALA A 40 4.70 -9.59 -0.36
CA ALA A 40 5.91 -9.57 0.46
C ALA A 40 6.75 -8.29 0.27
N HIS A 41 6.62 -7.61 -0.88
CA HIS A 41 7.38 -6.41 -1.23
C HIS A 41 6.50 -5.16 -1.39
N LEU A 42 5.25 -5.23 -0.93
CA LEU A 42 4.32 -4.12 -0.95
C LEU A 42 4.72 -3.10 0.12
N ILE A 43 4.88 -1.84 -0.28
CA ILE A 43 5.14 -0.73 0.64
C ILE A 43 3.95 0.20 0.56
N ILE A 44 3.30 0.43 1.70
CA ILE A 44 2.22 1.40 1.88
C ILE A 44 2.72 2.45 2.87
N GLU A 45 2.87 3.69 2.42
CA GLU A 45 3.36 4.79 3.23
C GLU A 45 2.33 5.91 3.27
N LYS A 46 1.87 6.28 4.47
CA LYS A 46 1.01 7.47 4.65
C LYS A 46 1.86 8.73 4.53
N LYS A 47 1.62 9.52 3.50
CA LYS A 47 2.31 10.80 3.29
C LYS A 47 1.50 11.93 3.95
N SER A 48 1.88 12.27 5.19
CA SER A 48 1.42 13.44 5.98
C SER A 48 0.15 13.28 6.85
N LYS A 49 -0.29 14.41 7.47
CA LYS A 49 -1.53 14.54 8.28
C LYS A 49 -2.81 14.37 7.43
N THR A 50 -2.69 14.34 6.11
CA THR A 50 -3.79 14.07 5.18
C THR A 50 -3.95 12.57 4.97
N ASP A 51 -5.13 12.12 4.54
CA ASP A 51 -5.40 10.72 4.24
C ASP A 51 -4.83 10.26 2.89
N TYR A 52 -3.61 10.71 2.58
CA TYR A 52 -2.87 10.36 1.37
C TYR A 52 -1.88 9.23 1.65
N TYR A 53 -1.88 8.26 0.75
CA TYR A 53 -1.02 7.08 0.79
C TYR A 53 -0.24 6.97 -0.51
N GLU A 54 1.05 6.75 -0.39
CA GLU A 54 1.91 6.32 -1.48
C GLU A 54 2.10 4.81 -1.38
N ILE A 55 1.75 4.12 -2.44
CA ILE A 55 1.81 2.66 -2.53
C ILE A 55 2.82 2.31 -3.59
N LYS A 56 3.86 1.59 -3.19
CA LYS A 56 4.86 1.05 -4.10
C LYS A 56 4.71 -0.46 -4.16
N VAL A 57 4.44 -0.95 -5.36
CA VAL A 57 4.30 -2.37 -5.71
C VAL A 57 5.53 -2.78 -6.50
N THR A 58 6.19 -3.85 -6.06
CA THR A 58 7.31 -4.46 -6.79
C THR A 58 6.95 -5.89 -7.14
N ASP A 59 6.98 -6.22 -8.43
CA ASP A 59 6.74 -7.58 -8.91
C ASP A 59 8.06 -8.35 -9.07
N ILE A 60 7.98 -9.66 -9.28
CA ILE A 60 9.11 -10.59 -9.29
C ILE A 60 10.12 -10.33 -10.43
N ASP A 61 9.69 -9.66 -11.50
CA ASP A 61 10.54 -9.26 -12.61
C ASP A 61 11.25 -7.91 -12.37
N GLY A 62 11.05 -7.30 -11.20
CA GLY A 62 11.57 -5.98 -10.85
C GLY A 62 10.73 -4.82 -11.38
N SER A 63 9.57 -5.07 -12.01
CA SER A 63 8.64 -4.01 -12.38
C SER A 63 8.12 -3.31 -11.13
N ILE A 64 8.18 -1.98 -11.14
CA ILE A 64 7.73 -1.14 -10.03
C ILE A 64 6.54 -0.31 -10.49
N HIS A 65 5.44 -0.40 -9.76
CA HIS A 65 4.28 0.46 -9.92
C HIS A 65 4.11 1.32 -8.67
N ILE A 66 3.95 2.62 -8.85
CA ILE A 66 3.73 3.58 -7.76
C ILE A 66 2.36 4.21 -7.94
N PHE A 67 1.55 4.15 -6.88
CA PHE A 67 0.22 4.74 -6.84
C PHE A 67 0.14 5.74 -5.71
N GLN A 68 -0.60 6.82 -5.93
CA GLN A 68 -0.96 7.77 -4.88
C GLN A 68 -2.46 7.74 -4.73
N ILE A 69 -2.92 7.52 -3.51
CA ILE A 69 -4.34 7.35 -3.20
C ILE A 69 -4.72 8.28 -2.06
N GLU A 70 -5.82 8.98 -2.23
CA GLU A 70 -6.45 9.81 -1.21
C GLU A 70 -7.71 9.10 -0.68
N LEU A 71 -7.76 8.89 0.64
CA LEU A 71 -8.94 8.36 1.33
C LEU A 71 -9.88 9.51 1.67
N LYS A 72 -11.12 9.47 1.15
CA LYS A 72 -12.18 10.42 1.48
C LYS A 72 -13.30 9.71 2.23
N THR A 73 -13.70 10.28 3.36
CA THR A 73 -14.89 9.84 4.11
C THR A 73 -15.99 10.87 3.92
N TYR A 74 -17.18 10.42 3.51
CA TYR A 74 -18.38 11.24 3.42
C TYR A 74 -19.31 10.86 4.57
N SER A 75 -19.83 11.87 5.27
CA SER A 75 -20.74 11.73 6.43
C SER A 75 -22.19 11.95 6.02
#